data_AF-A0A6A4UY08-F1
#
_entry.id   AF-A0A6A4UY08-F1
#
_cell.length_a   1.000
_cell.length_b   1.000
_cell.length_c   1.000
_cell.angle_alpha   90.00
_cell.angle_beta   90.00
_cell.angle_gamma   90.00
#
_symmetry.space_group_name_H-M   'P 1'
#
loop_
_entity.id
_entity.type
_entity.pdbx_description
1 polymer ?
#
loop_
_entity_poly.entity_id
_entity_poly.type
_entity_poly.pdbx_seq_one_letter_code
_entity_poly.pdbx_strand_id
1 'polypeptide(L)'
;MSQSIIPRGWLGTLDNILVGDYEIGQRGRRYLSLALLVTASLIGMMSFTKDHWYLWTRSVSLSPDFFSGLVALIIVASLYVRALLPVSVTVFGVLSFVLNATITAILVQGLLGQTASFLTRLPMPYLVAFSGLFSWLGMRPLVPWVWGATMIVGMANLLAVSEVMGLWGYAMILTAGLGLALQITGTTGNLRQDLQFHFRGRDIGAEEQRR
;
A
#
# COMPACT_ATOMS: atom_id res chain seq x y z
N MET A 1 -1.70 -14.46 56.63
CA MET A 1 -0.73 -14.94 55.62
C MET A 1 -0.79 -14.01 54.43
N SER A 2 0.28 -13.23 54.25
CA SER A 2 0.42 -12.15 53.27
C SER A 2 0.62 -12.73 51.87
N GLN A 3 -0.29 -12.46 50.93
CA GLN A 3 -0.06 -12.74 49.52
C GLN A 3 0.89 -11.68 48.97
N SER A 4 2.13 -12.09 48.67
CA SER A 4 3.13 -11.25 48.02
C SER A 4 2.68 -10.93 46.59
N ILE A 5 2.38 -9.65 46.36
CA ILE A 5 2.22 -9.09 45.02
C ILE A 5 3.63 -9.01 44.43
N ILE A 6 4.05 -10.04 43.69
CA ILE A 6 5.28 -9.98 42.91
C ILE A 6 5.02 -8.99 41.77
N PRO A 7 5.77 -7.88 41.66
CA PRO A 7 5.62 -6.95 40.56
C PRO A 7 5.97 -7.70 39.27
N ARG A 8 4.96 -7.97 38.44
CA ARG A 8 5.15 -8.55 37.11
C ARG A 8 5.93 -7.53 36.27
N GLY A 9 7.23 -7.72 36.18
CA GLY A 9 8.08 -6.97 35.27
C GLY A 9 7.63 -7.15 33.82
N TRP A 10 8.17 -6.31 32.93
CA TRP A 10 7.82 -6.23 31.51
C TRP A 10 7.82 -7.60 30.79
N LEU A 11 8.68 -8.53 31.22
CA LEU A 11 8.74 -9.91 30.72
C LEU A 11 7.46 -10.72 31.00
N GLY A 12 6.82 -10.56 32.16
CA GLY A 12 5.56 -11.25 32.47
C GLY A 12 4.36 -10.67 31.72
N THR A 13 4.46 -9.44 31.23
CA THR A 13 3.47 -8.84 30.33
C THR A 13 3.67 -9.36 28.90
N LEU A 14 4.92 -9.49 28.44
CA LEU A 14 5.23 -10.05 27.13
C LEU A 14 4.85 -11.53 27.01
N ASP A 15 5.11 -12.33 28.05
CA ASP A 15 4.78 -13.77 28.04
C ASP A 15 3.26 -14.00 27.98
N ASN A 16 2.48 -13.18 28.70
CA ASN A 16 1.02 -13.20 28.58
C ASN A 16 0.51 -12.70 27.21
N ILE A 17 1.20 -11.76 26.56
CA ILE A 17 0.83 -11.27 25.21
C ILE A 17 1.20 -12.27 24.11
N LEU A 18 2.28 -13.05 24.30
CA LEU A 18 2.73 -14.07 23.35
C LEU A 18 1.96 -15.39 23.48
N VAL A 19 1.55 -15.76 24.69
CA VAL A 19 0.81 -17.00 24.97
C VAL A 19 -0.70 -16.80 24.99
N GLY A 20 -1.16 -15.60 25.38
CA GLY A 20 -2.56 -15.21 25.27
C GLY A 20 -2.82 -14.68 23.87
N ASP A 21 -3.47 -15.47 23.04
CA ASP A 21 -3.90 -15.17 21.67
C ASP A 21 -4.97 -14.04 21.68
N TYR A 22 -4.60 -12.85 22.16
CA TYR A 22 -5.50 -11.74 22.39
C TYR A 22 -5.78 -11.01 21.07
N GLU A 23 -7.04 -10.98 20.66
CA GLU A 23 -7.47 -10.17 19.52
C GLU A 23 -7.09 -8.70 19.73
N ILE A 24 -6.37 -8.13 18.77
CA ILE A 24 -5.94 -6.73 18.86
C ILE A 24 -7.19 -5.83 18.81
N GLY A 25 -7.46 -5.12 19.90
CA GLY A 25 -8.60 -4.18 19.97
C GLY A 25 -8.53 -3.07 18.91
N GLN A 26 -9.68 -2.49 18.53
CA GLN A 26 -9.75 -1.48 17.46
C GLN A 26 -8.80 -0.28 17.65
N ARG A 27 -8.64 0.21 18.89
CA ARG A 27 -7.70 1.31 19.18
C ARG A 27 -6.25 0.90 18.94
N GLY A 28 -5.87 -0.30 19.40
CA GLY A 28 -4.53 -0.86 19.21
C GLY A 28 -4.18 -1.03 17.73
N ARG A 29 -5.14 -1.54 16.93
CA ARG A 29 -4.97 -1.68 15.47
C ARG A 29 -4.73 -0.36 14.76
N ARG A 30 -5.45 0.70 15.15
CA ARG A 30 -5.27 2.04 14.57
C ARG A 30 -3.88 2.60 14.83
N TYR A 31 -3.42 2.54 16.07
CA TYR A 31 -2.07 3.00 16.42
C TYR A 31 -0.98 2.16 15.75
N LEU A 32 -1.14 0.84 15.73
CA LEU A 32 -0.16 -0.08 15.15
C LEU A 32 -0.09 0.09 13.62
N SER A 33 -1.23 0.27 12.96
CA SER A 33 -1.29 0.63 11.53
C SER A 33 -0.53 1.94 11.24
N LEU A 34 -0.79 3.01 12.01
CA LEU A 34 -0.09 4.28 11.82
C LEU A 34 1.41 4.14 12.05
N ALA A 35 1.83 3.46 13.12
CA ALA A 35 3.24 3.27 13.42
C ALA A 35 3.97 2.50 12.29
N LEU A 36 3.33 1.46 11.74
CA LEU A 36 3.85 0.71 10.60
C LEU A 36 3.95 1.55 9.32
N LEU A 37 2.94 2.37 9.03
CA LEU A 37 2.99 3.24 7.84
C LEU A 37 4.01 4.37 7.99
N VAL A 38 4.17 4.92 9.20
CA VAL A 38 5.22 5.92 9.46
C VAL A 38 6.60 5.30 9.26
N THR A 39 6.85 4.12 9.82
CA THR A 39 8.13 3.41 9.61
C THR A 39 8.38 3.09 8.14
N ALA A 40 7.37 2.60 7.42
CA ALA A 40 7.47 2.36 5.97
C ALA A 40 7.81 3.65 5.20
N SER A 41 7.17 4.76 5.55
CA SER A 41 7.40 6.07 4.91
C SER A 41 8.81 6.58 5.18
N LEU A 42 9.29 6.47 6.42
CA LEU A 42 10.65 6.87 6.79
C LEU A 42 11.69 6.05 6.02
N ILE A 43 11.53 4.73 5.93
CA ILE A 43 12.43 3.87 5.15
C ILE A 43 12.41 4.24 3.66
N GLY A 44 11.22 4.51 3.12
CA GLY A 44 11.06 4.87 1.70
C GLY A 44 11.62 6.25 1.34
N MET A 45 11.74 7.16 2.30
CA MET A 45 12.39 8.46 2.10
C MET A 45 13.92 8.40 2.21
N MET A 46 14.49 7.31 2.73
CA MET A 46 15.93 7.11 2.75
C MET A 46 16.48 6.89 1.33
N SER A 47 17.63 7.48 1.06
CA SER A 47 18.35 7.26 -0.20
C SER A 47 19.39 6.17 0.00
N PHE A 48 19.37 5.16 -0.87
CA PHE A 48 20.27 4.01 -0.81
C PHE A 48 21.25 4.08 -1.96
N THR A 49 22.54 4.07 -1.63
CA THR A 49 23.61 4.00 -2.62
C THR A 49 24.30 2.66 -2.46
N LYS A 50 24.36 1.89 -3.55
CA LYS A 50 25.11 0.64 -3.60
C LYS A 50 26.24 0.80 -4.59
N ASP A 51 27.45 0.90 -4.07
CA ASP A 51 28.66 0.95 -4.88
C ASP A 51 29.00 -0.47 -5.34
N HIS A 52 29.02 -0.69 -6.66
CA HIS A 52 29.65 -1.89 -7.20
C HIS A 52 31.16 -1.68 -7.29
N TRP A 53 31.90 -2.75 -7.01
CA TRP A 53 33.37 -2.81 -6.81
C TRP A 53 34.24 -2.32 -8.00
N TYR A 54 33.67 -1.93 -9.14
CA TYR A 54 34.49 -1.62 -10.33
C TYR A 54 33.84 -0.62 -11.32
N LEU A 55 33.43 0.59 -10.91
CA LEU A 55 33.04 1.76 -11.77
C LEU A 55 31.54 2.09 -11.93
N TRP A 56 30.61 1.42 -11.25
CA TRP A 56 29.20 1.81 -11.28
C TRP A 56 28.64 2.05 -9.87
N THR A 57 28.56 3.33 -9.50
CA THR A 57 27.82 3.79 -8.31
C THR A 57 26.35 3.92 -8.69
N ARG A 58 25.47 3.09 -8.11
CA ARG A 58 24.03 3.21 -8.34
C ARG A 58 23.38 3.83 -7.11
N SER A 59 23.00 5.09 -7.23
CA SER A 59 22.22 5.80 -6.22
C SER A 59 20.72 5.66 -6.54
N VAL A 60 19.96 5.12 -5.59
CA VAL A 60 18.52 4.97 -5.66
C VAL A 60 17.90 5.87 -4.60
N SER A 61 17.21 6.92 -5.03
CA SER A 61 16.32 7.70 -4.16
C SER A 61 14.88 7.40 -4.53
N LEU A 62 14.10 6.93 -3.57
CA LEU A 62 12.65 6.70 -3.71
C LEU A 62 11.84 7.86 -3.12
N SER A 63 12.49 8.99 -2.84
CA SER A 63 11.82 10.18 -2.38
C SER A 63 10.68 10.55 -3.34
N PRO A 64 9.45 10.76 -2.82
CA PRO A 64 8.31 11.06 -3.66
C PRO A 64 8.52 12.41 -4.33
N ASP A 65 8.35 12.45 -5.65
CA ASP A 65 8.41 13.66 -6.46
C ASP A 65 6.99 14.14 -6.77
N PHE A 66 6.83 15.36 -7.27
CA PHE A 66 5.51 15.94 -7.56
C PHE A 66 4.65 15.05 -8.48
N PHE A 67 5.27 14.45 -9.51
CA PHE A 67 4.55 13.58 -10.44
C PHE A 67 4.12 12.25 -9.79
N SER A 68 4.99 11.62 -9.00
CA SER A 68 4.63 10.37 -8.31
C SER A 68 3.59 10.60 -7.21
N GLY A 69 3.65 11.77 -6.56
CA GLY A 69 2.62 12.24 -5.64
C GLY A 69 1.25 12.42 -6.30
N LEU A 70 1.19 13.05 -7.48
CA LEU A 70 -0.06 13.20 -8.24
C LEU A 70 -0.67 11.86 -8.63
N VAL A 71 0.13 10.96 -9.20
CA VAL A 71 -0.33 9.61 -9.59
C VAL A 71 -0.82 8.84 -8.36
N ALA A 72 -0.08 8.92 -7.24
CA ALA A 72 -0.48 8.29 -5.99
C ALA A 72 -1.79 8.84 -5.43
N LEU A 73 -2.00 10.17 -5.48
CA LEU A 73 -3.25 10.77 -5.05
C LEU A 73 -4.43 10.27 -5.89
N ILE A 74 -4.28 10.14 -7.21
CA ILE A 74 -5.33 9.59 -8.08
C ILE A 74 -5.65 8.13 -7.70
N ILE A 75 -4.63 7.31 -7.48
CA ILE A 75 -4.80 5.90 -7.08
C ILE A 75 -5.50 5.81 -5.72
N VAL A 76 -4.99 6.52 -4.71
CA VAL A 76 -5.55 6.49 -3.35
C VAL A 76 -6.96 7.08 -3.35
N ALA A 77 -7.20 8.21 -4.01
CA ALA A 77 -8.55 8.78 -4.13
C ALA A 77 -9.54 7.79 -4.76
N SER A 78 -9.13 7.08 -5.83
CA SER A 78 -9.96 6.04 -6.46
C SER A 78 -10.30 4.90 -5.50
N LEU A 79 -9.35 4.47 -4.67
CA LEU A 79 -9.59 3.44 -3.64
C LEU A 79 -10.57 3.90 -2.56
N TYR A 80 -10.51 5.17 -2.16
CA TYR A 80 -11.43 5.76 -1.18
C TYR A 80 -12.83 5.98 -1.77
N VAL A 81 -12.94 6.42 -3.04
CA VAL A 81 -14.23 6.54 -3.76
C VAL A 81 -14.92 5.18 -3.88
N ARG A 82 -14.15 4.10 -4.07
CA ARG A 82 -14.67 2.73 -4.14
C ARG A 82 -14.98 2.11 -2.77
N ALA A 83 -14.88 2.87 -1.67
CA ALA A 83 -15.10 2.41 -0.30
C ALA A 83 -14.23 1.20 0.12
N LEU A 84 -13.10 0.96 -0.55
CA LEU A 84 -12.15 -0.11 -0.18
C LEU A 84 -11.38 0.24 1.10
N LEU A 85 -11.25 1.54 1.38
CA LEU A 85 -10.68 2.08 2.61
C LEU A 85 -11.72 2.95 3.31
N PRO A 86 -11.87 2.85 4.65
CA PRO A 86 -12.92 3.54 5.37
C PRO A 86 -12.61 5.05 5.41
N VAL A 87 -13.38 5.83 4.66
CA VAL A 87 -13.30 7.30 4.70
C VAL A 87 -13.96 7.78 6.00
N SER A 88 -13.14 8.07 7.00
CA SER A 88 -13.62 8.74 8.21
C SER A 88 -12.98 10.12 8.29
N VAL A 89 -13.80 11.16 8.44
CA VAL A 89 -13.32 12.55 8.66
C VAL A 89 -12.87 12.68 10.13
N THR A 90 -11.89 11.86 10.49
CA THR A 90 -11.26 11.83 11.81
C THR A 90 -9.78 12.11 11.64
N VAL A 91 -9.12 12.60 12.69
CA VAL A 91 -7.66 12.82 12.69
C VAL A 91 -6.90 11.57 12.24
N PHE A 92 -7.37 10.39 12.67
CA PHE A 92 -6.85 9.09 12.22
C PHE A 92 -7.02 8.88 10.71
N GLY A 93 -8.20 9.17 10.16
CA GLY A 93 -8.48 9.01 8.74
C GLY A 93 -7.66 9.93 7.85
N VAL A 94 -7.47 11.19 8.26
CA VAL A 94 -6.63 12.16 7.55
C VAL A 94 -5.16 11.73 7.57
N LEU A 95 -4.63 11.36 8.74
CA LEU A 95 -3.24 10.87 8.85
C LEU A 95 -3.01 9.60 8.04
N SER A 96 -3.95 8.65 8.09
CA SER A 96 -3.87 7.41 7.32
C SER A 96 -3.92 7.69 5.82
N PHE A 97 -4.75 8.64 5.37
CA PHE A 97 -4.81 9.04 3.98
C PHE A 97 -3.48 9.62 3.48
N VAL A 98 -2.90 10.55 4.24
CA VAL A 98 -1.60 11.16 3.89
C VAL A 98 -0.49 10.11 3.85
N LEU A 99 -0.44 9.21 4.83
CA LEU A 99 0.55 8.12 4.88
C LEU A 99 0.36 7.13 3.72
N ASN A 100 -0.88 6.75 3.41
CA ASN A 100 -1.19 5.88 2.28
C ASN A 100 -0.81 6.53 0.93
N ALA A 101 -1.09 7.83 0.76
CA ALA A 101 -0.67 8.59 -0.40
C ALA A 101 0.86 8.66 -0.51
N THR A 102 1.55 8.90 0.60
CA THR A 102 3.02 8.96 0.67
C THR A 102 3.66 7.63 0.28
N ILE A 103 3.22 6.52 0.88
CA ILE A 103 3.74 5.18 0.57
C ILE A 103 3.45 4.83 -0.89
N THR A 104 2.25 5.13 -1.37
CA THR A 104 1.88 4.91 -2.76
C THR A 104 2.77 5.73 -3.70
N ALA A 105 3.09 6.98 -3.37
CA ALA A 105 4.00 7.83 -4.15
C ALA A 105 5.43 7.26 -4.19
N ILE A 106 5.93 6.73 -3.07
CA ILE A 106 7.23 6.07 -2.98
C ILE A 106 7.25 4.80 -3.87
N LEU A 107 6.20 3.97 -3.81
CA LEU A 107 6.08 2.78 -4.65
C LEU A 107 5.97 3.14 -6.14
N VAL A 108 5.20 4.18 -6.48
CA VAL A 108 5.11 4.71 -7.84
C VAL A 108 6.47 5.22 -8.31
N GLN A 109 7.23 5.91 -7.46
CA GLN A 109 8.58 6.36 -7.81
C GLN A 109 9.52 5.19 -8.11
N GLY A 110 9.44 4.11 -7.32
CA GLY A 110 10.15 2.86 -7.58
C GLY A 110 9.74 2.21 -8.91
N LEU A 111 8.44 2.22 -9.21
CA LEU A 111 7.87 1.68 -10.45
C LEU A 111 8.29 2.49 -11.70
N LEU A 112 8.35 3.82 -11.57
CA LEU A 112 8.76 4.73 -12.65
C LEU A 112 10.25 4.63 -12.99
N GLY A 113 11.06 3.93 -12.17
CA GLY A 113 12.43 3.57 -12.54
C GLY A 113 13.38 4.76 -12.69
N GLN A 114 13.09 5.91 -12.07
CA GLN A 114 13.98 7.09 -12.11
C GLN A 114 15.39 6.82 -11.54
N THR A 115 15.55 5.69 -10.86
CA THR A 115 16.75 5.19 -10.20
C THR A 115 17.46 4.05 -10.96
N ALA A 116 16.99 3.72 -12.16
CA ALA A 116 17.67 2.81 -13.09
C ALA A 116 18.75 3.55 -13.92
N SER A 117 19.88 2.86 -14.15
CA SER A 117 20.95 3.35 -15.03
C SER A 117 20.40 3.69 -16.41
N PHE A 118 21.02 4.65 -17.11
CA PHE A 118 20.63 5.10 -18.46
C PHE A 118 20.42 3.93 -19.46
N LEU A 119 21.14 2.80 -19.30
CA LEU A 119 21.00 1.61 -20.13
C LEU A 119 19.77 0.73 -19.83
N THR A 120 19.24 0.73 -18.60
CA THR A 120 18.04 -0.02 -18.21
C THR A 120 16.82 0.87 -18.01
N ARG A 121 16.93 2.14 -18.41
CA ARG A 121 15.87 3.14 -18.33
C ARG A 121 14.82 2.87 -19.41
N LEU A 122 14.04 1.81 -19.22
CA LEU A 122 12.78 1.67 -19.92
C LEU A 122 11.93 2.88 -19.53
N PRO A 123 11.47 3.69 -20.49
CA PRO A 123 10.90 5.00 -20.22
C PRO A 123 9.46 4.86 -19.70
N MET A 124 9.33 4.37 -18.46
CA MET A 124 8.07 4.10 -17.77
C MET A 124 7.10 5.28 -17.73
N PRO A 125 7.55 6.55 -17.56
CA PRO A 125 6.64 7.69 -17.65
C PRO A 125 5.86 7.71 -18.97
N TYR A 126 6.52 7.32 -20.07
CA TYR A 126 5.89 7.24 -21.39
C TYR A 126 4.99 6.02 -21.49
N LEU A 127 5.39 4.85 -20.97
CA LEU A 127 4.52 3.66 -20.95
C LEU A 127 3.23 3.89 -20.15
N VAL A 128 3.32 4.58 -19.00
CA VAL A 128 2.15 4.97 -18.19
C VAL A 128 1.31 6.00 -18.94
N ALA A 129 1.93 7.01 -19.56
CA ALA A 129 1.21 8.01 -20.36
C ALA A 129 0.50 7.37 -21.57
N PHE A 130 1.17 6.49 -22.31
CA PHE A 130 0.58 5.73 -23.40
C PHE A 130 -0.54 4.83 -22.89
N SER A 131 -0.36 4.11 -21.78
CA SER A 131 -1.43 3.32 -21.15
C SER A 131 -2.66 4.16 -20.85
N GLY A 132 -2.46 5.33 -20.26
CA GLY A 132 -3.54 6.29 -20.00
C GLY A 132 -4.23 6.77 -21.28
N LEU A 133 -3.45 7.14 -22.30
CA LEU A 133 -3.97 7.58 -23.60
C LEU A 133 -4.76 6.48 -24.31
N PHE A 134 -4.25 5.24 -24.35
CA PHE A 134 -4.95 4.10 -24.96
C PHE A 134 -6.22 3.74 -24.18
N SER A 135 -6.19 3.85 -22.84
CA SER A 135 -7.38 3.70 -21.99
C SER A 135 -8.42 4.79 -22.27
N TRP A 136 -7.99 6.02 -22.55
CA TRP A 136 -8.90 7.15 -22.83
C TRP A 136 -9.44 7.14 -24.27
N LEU A 137 -8.61 6.79 -25.25
CA LEU A 137 -8.99 6.60 -26.66
C LEU A 137 -9.96 5.43 -26.88
N GLY A 138 -10.23 4.63 -25.83
CA GLY A 138 -11.25 3.59 -25.89
C GLY A 138 -10.90 2.42 -26.80
N MET A 139 -9.61 2.22 -27.12
CA MET A 139 -9.14 1.08 -27.92
C MET A 139 -9.16 -0.20 -27.08
N ARG A 140 -10.37 -0.68 -26.75
CA ARG A 140 -10.66 -1.81 -25.86
C ARG A 140 -9.77 -3.04 -26.07
N PRO A 141 -9.38 -3.45 -27.30
CA PRO A 141 -8.53 -4.62 -27.49
C PRO A 141 -7.08 -4.43 -27.04
N LEU A 142 -6.55 -3.20 -27.11
CA LEU A 142 -5.12 -2.91 -26.87
C LEU A 142 -4.85 -2.52 -25.42
N VAL A 143 -5.84 -1.99 -24.70
CA VAL A 143 -5.73 -1.59 -23.29
C VAL A 143 -5.11 -2.68 -22.40
N PRO A 144 -5.57 -3.95 -22.41
CA PRO A 144 -4.97 -4.97 -21.52
C PRO A 144 -3.52 -5.28 -21.86
N TRP A 145 -3.13 -5.24 -23.14
CA TRP A 145 -1.74 -5.47 -23.55
C TRP A 145 -0.81 -4.34 -23.11
N VAL A 146 -1.24 -3.09 -23.26
CA VAL A 146 -0.45 -1.91 -22.89
C VAL A 146 -0.31 -1.82 -21.36
N TRP A 147 -1.37 -2.11 -20.60
CA TRP A 147 -1.28 -2.24 -19.14
C TRP A 147 -0.43 -3.45 -18.72
N GLY A 148 -0.53 -4.58 -19.41
CA GLY A 148 0.30 -5.75 -19.17
C GLY A 148 1.79 -5.45 -19.35
N ALA A 149 2.16 -4.78 -20.44
CA ALA A 149 3.53 -4.34 -20.69
C ALA A 149 4.02 -3.36 -19.61
N THR A 150 3.18 -2.40 -19.21
CA THR A 150 3.50 -1.45 -18.13
C THR A 150 3.71 -2.15 -16.80
N MET A 151 2.93 -3.18 -16.49
CA MET A 151 3.11 -3.98 -15.27
C MET A 151 4.40 -4.80 -15.31
N ILE A 152 4.73 -5.45 -16.43
CA ILE A 152 5.97 -6.22 -16.58
C ILE A 152 7.19 -5.32 -16.41
N VAL A 153 7.22 -4.18 -17.10
CA VAL A 153 8.34 -3.23 -17.02
C VAL A 153 8.42 -2.60 -15.62
N GLY A 154 7.28 -2.24 -15.03
CA GLY A 154 7.23 -1.74 -13.65
C GLY A 154 7.76 -2.75 -12.64
N MET A 155 7.45 -4.03 -12.81
CA MET A 155 7.94 -5.11 -11.95
C MET A 155 9.44 -5.33 -12.12
N ALA A 156 9.97 -5.26 -13.34
CA ALA A 156 11.41 -5.30 -13.57
C ALA A 156 12.15 -4.13 -12.89
N ASN A 157 11.58 -2.91 -12.91
CA ASN A 157 12.13 -1.76 -12.19
C ASN A 157 12.12 -1.97 -10.68
N LEU A 158 11.01 -2.49 -10.12
CA LEU A 158 10.92 -2.80 -8.70
C LEU A 158 11.94 -3.85 -8.25
N LEU A 159 12.18 -4.88 -9.07
CA LEU A 159 13.24 -5.86 -8.80
C LEU A 159 14.62 -5.19 -8.78
N ALA A 160 14.91 -4.32 -9.76
CA ALA A 160 16.16 -3.60 -9.83
C ALA A 160 16.36 -2.59 -8.67
N VAL A 161 15.28 -2.04 -8.12
CA VAL A 161 15.28 -1.20 -6.90
C VAL A 161 15.51 -2.06 -5.66
N SER A 162 14.84 -3.22 -5.57
CA SER A 162 14.96 -4.17 -4.46
C SER A 162 16.39 -4.67 -4.29
N GLU A 163 17.11 -4.97 -5.38
CA GLU A 163 18.52 -5.36 -5.34
C GLU A 163 19.45 -4.29 -4.71
N VAL A 164 19.08 -3.01 -4.82
CA VAL A 164 19.83 -1.89 -4.25
C VAL A 164 19.47 -1.66 -2.78
N MET A 165 18.18 -1.74 -2.43
CA MET A 165 17.73 -1.55 -1.05
C MET A 165 18.04 -2.75 -0.14
N GLY A 166 18.12 -3.96 -0.70
CA GLY A 166 18.34 -5.19 0.06
C GLY A 166 17.29 -5.39 1.16
N LEU A 167 17.75 -5.62 2.40
CA LEU A 167 16.89 -5.87 3.56
C LEU A 167 15.91 -4.73 3.84
N TRP A 168 16.28 -3.48 3.55
CA TRP A 168 15.42 -2.32 3.79
C TRP A 168 14.21 -2.28 2.86
N GLY A 169 14.35 -2.73 1.61
CA GLY A 169 13.23 -2.83 0.67
C GLY A 169 12.21 -3.87 1.13
N TYR A 170 12.68 -5.01 1.63
CA TYR A 170 11.82 -6.04 2.24
C TYR A 170 11.09 -5.52 3.48
N ALA A 171 11.80 -4.87 4.40
CA ALA A 171 11.20 -4.30 5.61
C ALA A 171 10.14 -3.25 5.28
N MET A 172 10.38 -2.41 4.26
CA MET A 172 9.42 -1.40 3.79
C MET A 172 8.14 -2.04 3.24
N ILE A 173 8.25 -3.06 2.38
CA ILE A 173 7.07 -3.74 1.80
C ILE A 173 6.26 -4.44 2.89
N LEU A 174 6.92 -5.12 3.84
CA LEU A 174 6.23 -5.80 4.94
C LEU A 174 5.49 -4.82 5.84
N THR A 175 6.15 -3.74 6.26
CA THR A 175 5.56 -2.74 7.15
C THR A 175 4.41 -1.99 6.47
N ALA A 176 4.57 -1.62 5.20
CA ALA A 176 3.49 -1.04 4.40
C ALA A 176 2.30 -2.00 4.24
N GLY A 177 2.57 -3.26 3.87
CA GLY A 177 1.53 -4.27 3.65
C GLY A 177 0.74 -4.58 4.93
N LEU A 178 1.43 -4.80 6.05
CA LEU A 178 0.79 -5.01 7.35
C LEU A 178 0.01 -3.77 7.81
N GLY A 179 0.59 -2.57 7.62
CA GLY A 179 -0.07 -1.30 7.93
C GLY A 179 -1.39 -1.12 7.20
N LEU A 180 -1.44 -1.46 5.90
CA LEU A 180 -2.65 -1.45 5.06
C LEU A 180 -3.64 -2.57 5.44
N ALA A 181 -3.16 -3.79 5.68
CA ALA A 181 -4.01 -4.93 6.04
C ALA A 181 -4.81 -4.67 7.35
N LEU A 182 -4.17 -3.99 8.31
CA LEU A 182 -4.81 -3.59 9.56
C LEU A 182 -5.91 -2.52 9.37
N GLN A 183 -5.90 -1.77 8.26
CA GLN A 183 -6.95 -0.79 7.93
C GLN A 183 -8.15 -1.45 7.25
N ILE A 184 -7.92 -2.42 6.36
CA ILE A 184 -8.97 -3.09 5.58
C ILE A 184 -9.90 -3.92 6.46
N THR A 185 -9.34 -4.57 7.47
CA THR A 185 -10.03 -5.53 8.34
C THR A 185 -11.06 -4.89 9.29
N GLY A 186 -11.12 -3.55 9.36
CA GLY A 186 -12.24 -2.83 10.00
C GLY A 186 -13.46 -2.63 9.09
N THR A 187 -13.32 -2.86 7.77
CA THR A 187 -14.29 -2.49 6.71
C THR A 187 -15.09 -3.69 6.19
N THR A 188 -14.63 -4.92 6.43
CA THR A 188 -15.25 -6.16 5.94
C THR A 188 -16.67 -6.38 6.47
N GLY A 189 -17.00 -5.84 7.65
CA GLY A 189 -18.35 -5.89 8.21
C GLY A 189 -19.38 -5.16 7.34
N ASN A 190 -19.01 -4.00 6.79
CA ASN A 190 -19.88 -3.20 5.94
C ASN A 190 -19.93 -3.76 4.51
N LEU A 191 -18.81 -4.28 3.98
CA LEU A 191 -18.79 -4.92 2.65
C LEU A 191 -19.70 -6.16 2.57
N ARG A 192 -19.76 -6.96 3.64
CA ARG A 192 -20.66 -8.12 3.69
C ARG A 192 -22.13 -7.68 3.74
N GLN A 193 -22.43 -6.61 4.48
CA GLN A 193 -23.79 -6.05 4.55
C GLN A 193 -24.22 -5.42 3.22
N ASP A 194 -23.34 -4.65 2.57
CA ASP A 194 -23.60 -4.07 1.25
C ASP A 194 -23.78 -5.16 0.18
N LEU A 195 -22.93 -6.21 0.18
CA LEU A 195 -23.13 -7.33 -0.73
C LEU A 195 -24.47 -8.03 -0.46
N GLN A 196 -24.81 -8.31 0.80
CA GLN A 196 -26.10 -8.92 1.15
C GLN A 196 -27.29 -8.05 0.75
N PHE A 197 -27.17 -6.72 0.88
CA PHE A 197 -28.20 -5.77 0.48
C PHE A 197 -28.38 -5.77 -1.05
N HIS A 198 -27.29 -5.73 -1.82
CA HIS A 198 -27.33 -5.75 -3.27
C HIS A 198 -27.82 -7.09 -3.85
N PHE A 199 -27.55 -8.21 -3.18
CA PHE A 199 -28.06 -9.52 -3.59
C PHE A 199 -29.54 -9.71 -3.20
N ARG A 200 -29.95 -9.34 -1.98
CA ARG A 200 -31.36 -9.45 -1.55
C ARG A 200 -32.29 -8.46 -2.24
N GLY A 201 -31.82 -7.26 -2.59
CA GLY A 201 -32.61 -6.27 -3.31
C GLY A 201 -32.93 -6.65 -4.76
N ARG A 202 -32.15 -7.57 -5.37
CA ARG A 202 -32.38 -8.05 -6.74
C ARG A 202 -33.48 -9.12 -6.82
N ASP A 203 -33.70 -9.88 -5.73
CA ASP A 203 -34.71 -10.94 -5.69
C ASP A 203 -36.14 -10.38 -5.56
N ILE A 204 -36.33 -9.26 -4.84
CA ILE A 204 -37.64 -8.64 -4.65
C ILE A 204 -38.17 -8.02 -5.97
N GLY A 205 -37.30 -7.38 -6.76
CA GLY A 205 -37.67 -6.82 -8.06
C GLY A 205 -37.98 -7.88 -9.14
N ALA A 206 -37.48 -9.10 -8.98
CA ALA A 206 -37.72 -10.20 -9.91
C ALA A 206 -39.07 -10.92 -9.66
N GLU A 207 -39.57 -10.90 -8.42
CA GLU A 207 -40.89 -11.45 -8.07
C GLU A 207 -42.04 -10.48 -8.41
N GLU A 208 -41.82 -9.17 -8.27
CA GLU A 208 -42.83 -8.14 -8.55
C GLU A 208 -43.10 -7.97 -10.07
N GLN A 209 -42.16 -8.36 -10.92
CA GLN A 209 -42.37 -8.44 -12.38
C GLN A 209 -43.07 -9.73 -12.85
N ARG A 210 -43.34 -10.69 -11.94
CA ARG A 210 -44.03 -11.96 -12.25
C ARG A 210 -45.46 -12.02 -11.70
N ARG A 211 -45.97 -10.95 -11.10
CA ARG A 211 -47.38 -10.79 -10.73
C ARG A 211 -48.05 -9.76 -11.63
#